data_AF-A0A6I5X2F8-F1
#
_entry.id   AF-A0A6I5X2F8-F1
#
_cell.length_a   1.000
_cell.length_b   1.000
_cell.length_c   1.000
_cell.angle_alpha   90.00
_cell.angle_beta   90.00
_cell.angle_gamma   90.00
#
_symmetry.space_group_name_H-M   'P 1'
#
loop_
_entity.id
_entity.type
_entity.pdbx_description
1 polymer ?
#
loop_
_entity_poly.entity_id
_entity_poly.type
_entity_poly.pdbx_seq_one_letter_code
_entity_poly.pdbx_strand_id
1 'polypeptide(L)'
;MQRRGLGSDLCTRRHEGAGFRAAHRHGACHGGGRARPGRSNNQLHQSGNGRSDQRYVPGFGGVLERNRGAKVAFIESGASWLVALAERMDEVEVAHSNFVRPKLSRRPSQIIDDQVWASFQHDRACIIAASAGLPGARNVMWGSDYPHAEGTFPISRRVQEELFEGITVSEQVRRDILGLNAARLFRIAPTVATSEKLAA
;
A
#
# COMPACT_ATOMS: atom_id res chain seq x y z
N MET A 1 25.35 -0.18 63.23
CA MET A 1 23.93 -0.36 63.60
C MET A 1 23.20 -0.92 62.38
N GLN A 2 22.62 -2.11 62.52
CA GLN A 2 22.13 -3.01 61.46
C GLN A 2 20.81 -2.57 60.80
N ARG A 3 20.64 -2.88 59.51
CA ARG A 3 19.43 -3.48 58.87
C ARG A 3 19.94 -4.29 57.65
N ARG A 4 20.07 -5.64 57.69
CA ARG A 4 19.09 -6.70 57.35
C ARG A 4 18.25 -6.34 56.10
N GLY A 5 18.23 -7.05 54.95
CA GLY A 5 18.65 -8.41 54.57
C GLY A 5 17.44 -9.20 54.04
N LEU A 6 17.68 -10.05 53.02
CA LEU A 6 16.83 -11.10 52.39
C LEU A 6 16.21 -10.69 51.04
N GLY A 7 16.49 -11.33 49.90
CA GLY A 7 17.06 -12.66 49.66
C GLY A 7 16.05 -13.49 48.86
N SER A 8 16.22 -13.53 47.54
CA SER A 8 15.51 -14.39 46.62
C SER A 8 16.11 -15.80 46.67
N ASP A 9 15.32 -16.83 46.96
CA ASP A 9 15.54 -18.17 46.41
C ASP A 9 14.42 -19.18 46.75
N LEU A 10 14.33 -20.18 45.87
CA LEU A 10 13.66 -21.48 45.98
C LEU A 10 12.15 -21.54 45.68
N CYS A 11 11.77 -22.27 44.63
CA CYS A 11 11.53 -23.72 44.78
C CYS A 11 11.02 -24.34 43.47
N THR A 12 11.81 -25.29 42.99
CA THR A 12 11.48 -26.36 42.05
C THR A 12 10.26 -27.18 42.47
N ARG A 13 9.35 -27.54 41.54
CA ARG A 13 8.62 -28.82 41.61
C ARG A 13 8.34 -29.41 40.23
N ARG A 14 8.89 -30.60 40.04
CA ARG A 14 8.55 -31.59 39.02
C ARG A 14 7.17 -32.18 39.34
N HIS A 15 6.45 -32.64 38.32
CA HIS A 15 5.56 -33.80 38.45
C HIS A 15 5.76 -34.74 37.25
N GLU A 16 6.00 -36.00 37.61
CA GLU A 16 6.09 -37.23 36.84
C GLU A 16 4.75 -37.45 36.07
N GLY A 17 4.67 -38.06 34.89
CA GLY A 17 5.22 -39.35 34.49
C GLY A 17 4.08 -40.39 34.49
N ALA A 18 3.47 -40.67 33.33
CA ALA A 18 2.70 -41.88 33.07
C ALA A 18 2.60 -42.11 31.56
N GLY A 19 3.38 -43.07 31.06
CA GLY A 19 3.27 -43.58 29.71
C GLY A 19 2.18 -44.66 29.59
N PHE A 20 1.55 -44.73 28.43
CA PHE A 20 0.91 -45.96 27.96
C PHE A 20 1.09 -46.07 26.45
N ARG A 21 1.76 -47.15 26.00
CA ARG A 21 1.88 -47.57 24.61
C ARG A 21 0.74 -48.55 24.28
N ALA A 22 0.18 -48.45 23.07
CA ALA A 22 -0.39 -49.53 22.22
C ALA A 22 -1.40 -48.89 21.24
N ALA A 23 -1.68 -49.36 20.04
CA ALA A 23 -1.08 -50.30 19.09
C ALA A 23 -1.92 -50.11 17.81
N HIS A 24 -1.31 -50.24 16.63
CA HIS A 24 -2.03 -50.27 15.35
C HIS A 24 -3.00 -51.46 15.30
N ARG A 25 -4.26 -51.24 14.88
CA ARG A 25 -5.04 -52.20 14.09
C ARG A 25 -5.94 -51.50 13.08
N HIS A 26 -5.86 -51.99 11.85
CA HIS A 26 -6.68 -51.66 10.71
C HIS A 26 -8.15 -52.04 10.94
N GLY A 27 -9.06 -51.15 10.54
CA GLY A 27 -10.47 -51.44 10.36
C GLY A 27 -10.98 -50.67 9.15
N ALA A 28 -11.02 -51.34 8.01
CA ALA A 28 -11.70 -50.85 6.81
C ALA A 28 -13.19 -51.16 6.95
N CYS A 29 -14.03 -50.13 6.96
CA CYS A 29 -15.48 -50.26 6.77
C CYS A 29 -15.87 -49.44 5.55
N HIS A 30 -16.25 -50.13 4.47
CA HIS A 30 -16.86 -49.54 3.28
C HIS A 30 -18.31 -49.13 3.59
N GLY A 31 -18.60 -47.84 3.42
CA GLY A 31 -19.96 -47.29 3.35
C GLY A 31 -20.06 -46.38 2.14
N GLY A 32 -20.71 -46.87 1.08
CA GLY A 32 -20.90 -46.14 -0.16
C GLY A 32 -21.86 -44.96 0.00
N GLY A 33 -21.39 -43.78 -0.37
CA GLY A 33 -22.20 -42.58 -0.57
C GLY A 33 -21.53 -41.70 -1.60
N ARG A 34 -22.13 -41.56 -2.78
CA ARG A 34 -21.64 -40.68 -3.85
C ARG A 34 -21.78 -39.21 -3.41
N ALA A 35 -20.70 -38.61 -2.93
CA ALA A 35 -20.61 -37.16 -2.76
C ALA A 35 -20.10 -36.52 -4.07
N ARG A 36 -20.90 -35.64 -4.66
CA ARG A 36 -20.48 -34.76 -5.76
C ARG A 36 -19.41 -33.80 -5.22
N PRO A 37 -18.27 -33.57 -5.89
CA PRO A 37 -17.33 -32.55 -5.45
C PRO A 37 -17.93 -31.18 -5.75
N GLY A 38 -18.55 -30.58 -4.74
CA GLY A 38 -18.81 -29.15 -4.70
C GLY A 38 -17.47 -28.42 -4.60
N ARG A 39 -17.22 -27.51 -5.54
CA ARG A 39 -16.13 -26.54 -5.47
C ARG A 39 -16.25 -25.74 -4.17
N SER A 40 -15.38 -25.99 -3.20
CA SER A 40 -15.00 -25.02 -2.19
C SER A 40 -13.55 -24.60 -2.46
N ASN A 41 -13.38 -23.65 -3.39
CA ASN A 41 -12.11 -22.94 -3.54
C ASN A 41 -12.06 -21.89 -2.43
N ASN A 42 -11.31 -22.15 -1.36
CA ASN A 42 -10.77 -21.07 -0.55
C ASN A 42 -9.35 -21.36 -0.06
N GLN A 43 -8.55 -21.90 -0.98
CA GLN A 43 -7.11 -21.89 -0.86
C GLN A 43 -6.61 -21.05 -2.03
N LEU A 44 -6.18 -19.82 -1.74
CA LEU A 44 -5.47 -18.99 -2.70
C LEU A 44 -4.30 -19.83 -3.19
N HIS A 45 -4.37 -20.25 -4.45
CA HIS A 45 -3.41 -21.14 -5.09
C HIS A 45 -2.10 -20.35 -5.30
N GLN A 46 -1.31 -20.18 -4.23
CA GLN A 46 0.10 -19.81 -4.33
C GLN A 46 0.88 -21.04 -4.81
N SER A 47 0.73 -21.41 -6.08
CA SER A 47 1.61 -22.32 -6.81
C SER A 47 0.93 -22.71 -8.12
N GLY A 48 1.38 -22.14 -9.23
CA GLY A 48 0.80 -22.51 -10.51
C GLY A 48 1.16 -21.68 -11.73
N ASN A 49 2.35 -21.07 -11.81
CA ASN A 49 3.04 -20.79 -13.08
C ASN A 49 4.49 -20.27 -12.89
N GLY A 50 5.35 -21.08 -12.25
CA GLY A 50 6.76 -20.74 -11.99
C GLY A 50 7.68 -20.60 -13.22
N ARG A 51 7.15 -20.55 -14.46
CA ARG A 51 7.93 -20.35 -15.70
C ARG A 51 7.46 -19.19 -16.58
N SER A 52 6.26 -18.64 -16.35
CA SER A 52 5.74 -17.47 -17.08
C SER A 52 5.71 -16.20 -16.23
N ASP A 53 5.83 -16.31 -14.90
CA ASP A 53 5.71 -15.17 -13.96
C ASP A 53 7.03 -14.50 -13.55
N GLN A 54 8.17 -14.92 -14.12
CA GLN A 54 9.50 -14.37 -13.76
C GLN A 54 9.82 -13.00 -14.42
N ARG A 55 8.84 -12.28 -14.97
CA ARG A 55 9.08 -11.09 -15.83
C ARG A 55 8.44 -9.78 -15.44
N TYR A 56 7.77 -9.71 -14.30
CA TYR A 56 7.22 -8.48 -13.77
C TYR A 56 7.72 -8.41 -12.32
N VAL A 57 8.64 -7.52 -11.96
CA VAL A 57 8.44 -6.08 -11.80
C VAL A 57 9.84 -5.45 -11.60
N PRO A 58 10.16 -4.33 -12.29
CA PRO A 58 10.11 -3.05 -11.60
C PRO A 58 9.55 -1.92 -12.49
N GLY A 59 8.29 -1.58 -12.26
CA GLY A 59 7.62 -0.34 -12.67
C GLY A 59 7.01 -0.45 -14.05
N PHE A 60 7.84 -0.64 -15.08
CA PHE A 60 7.45 -0.74 -16.48
C PHE A 60 8.52 -1.49 -17.30
N GLY A 61 9.12 -2.57 -16.76
CA GLY A 61 10.25 -3.25 -17.43
C GLY A 61 11.47 -2.35 -17.67
N GLY A 62 11.71 -1.40 -16.76
CA GLY A 62 12.75 -0.38 -16.88
C GLY A 62 12.46 0.73 -17.91
N VAL A 63 11.25 0.83 -18.48
CA VAL A 63 10.91 1.89 -19.44
C VAL A 63 11.01 3.28 -18.80
N LEU A 64 10.45 3.48 -17.61
CA LEU A 64 10.54 4.77 -16.90
C LEU A 64 11.99 5.13 -16.56
N GLU A 65 12.79 4.14 -16.19
CA GLU A 65 14.22 4.32 -15.90
C GLU A 65 15.00 4.77 -17.15
N ARG A 66 14.71 4.18 -18.31
CA ARG A 66 15.33 4.57 -19.59
C ARG A 66 14.85 5.93 -20.09
N ASN A 67 13.63 6.34 -19.74
CA ASN A 67 12.99 7.57 -20.19
C ASN A 67 12.69 8.49 -19.00
N ARG A 68 13.71 9.09 -18.40
CA ARG A 68 13.57 9.89 -17.17
C ARG A 68 12.63 11.10 -17.30
N GLY A 69 12.42 11.60 -18.51
CA GLY A 69 11.47 12.69 -18.79
C GLY A 69 10.02 12.23 -18.99
N ALA A 70 9.77 10.92 -19.10
CA ALA A 70 8.43 10.38 -19.27
C ALA A 70 7.65 10.47 -17.95
N LYS A 71 6.38 10.88 -18.06
CA LYS A 71 5.44 10.99 -16.95
C LYS A 71 4.24 10.11 -17.23
N VAL A 72 3.79 9.36 -16.23
CA VAL A 72 2.59 8.51 -16.30
C VAL A 72 1.61 8.99 -15.25
N ALA A 73 0.36 9.21 -15.65
CA ALA A 73 -0.70 9.61 -14.74
C ALA A 73 -1.83 8.58 -14.78
N PHE A 74 -2.20 8.07 -13.60
CA PHE A 74 -3.40 7.28 -13.41
C PHE A 74 -4.50 8.22 -12.95
N ILE A 75 -5.51 8.42 -13.80
CA ILE A 75 -6.66 9.29 -13.51
C ILE A 75 -7.82 8.39 -13.10
N GLU A 76 -8.53 8.79 -12.05
CA GLU A 76 -9.72 8.08 -11.51
C GLU A 76 -9.42 6.68 -10.92
N SER A 77 -8.16 6.39 -10.56
CA SER A 77 -7.75 5.09 -10.02
C SER A 77 -7.68 5.03 -8.49
N GLY A 78 -7.98 6.13 -7.82
CA GLY A 78 -7.47 6.39 -6.46
C GLY A 78 -5.94 6.50 -6.45
N ALA A 79 -5.39 6.85 -5.27
CA ALA A 79 -3.96 7.11 -5.11
C ALA A 79 -3.33 6.38 -3.92
N SER A 80 -4.14 5.80 -3.03
CA SER A 80 -3.65 5.17 -1.79
C SER A 80 -2.77 3.94 -2.03
N TRP A 81 -2.95 3.26 -3.16
CA TRP A 81 -2.21 2.05 -3.52
C TRP A 81 -0.74 2.33 -3.91
N LEU A 82 -0.40 3.58 -4.30
CA LEU A 82 0.96 3.90 -4.78
C LEU A 82 2.03 3.65 -3.72
N VAL A 83 1.71 3.93 -2.46
CA VAL A 83 2.63 3.78 -1.33
C VAL A 83 2.90 2.30 -1.07
N ALA A 84 1.83 1.50 -1.01
CA ALA A 84 1.94 0.05 -0.86
C ALA A 84 2.70 -0.58 -2.03
N LEU A 85 2.48 -0.07 -3.26
CA LEU A 85 3.24 -0.52 -4.42
C LEU A 85 4.73 -0.15 -4.29
N ALA A 86 5.04 1.10 -3.93
CA ALA A 86 6.42 1.56 -3.79
C ALA A 86 7.18 0.72 -2.75
N GLU A 87 6.58 0.49 -1.58
CA GLU A 87 7.14 -0.37 -0.53
C GLU A 87 7.36 -1.79 -1.03
N ARG A 88 6.34 -2.40 -1.66
CA ARG A 88 6.42 -3.77 -2.17
C ARG A 88 7.51 -3.91 -3.22
N MET A 89 7.65 -2.93 -4.10
CA MET A 89 8.64 -2.97 -5.18
C MET A 89 10.06 -2.83 -4.66
N ASP A 90 10.29 -1.94 -3.69
CA ASP A 90 11.59 -1.82 -3.02
C ASP A 90 11.96 -3.12 -2.30
N GLU A 91 11.00 -3.77 -1.62
CA GLU A 91 11.23 -5.08 -1.00
C GLU A 91 11.61 -6.15 -2.05
N VAL A 92 10.84 -6.25 -3.15
CA VAL A 92 11.09 -7.24 -4.21
C VAL A 92 12.45 -7.01 -4.87
N GLU A 93 12.86 -5.77 -5.07
CA GLU A 93 14.15 -5.42 -5.67
C GLU A 93 15.32 -6.02 -4.86
N VAL A 94 15.21 -6.01 -3.54
CA VAL A 94 16.20 -6.57 -2.60
C VAL A 94 16.03 -8.09 -2.46
N ALA A 95 14.85 -8.53 -2.03
CA ALA A 95 14.57 -9.92 -1.66
C ALA A 95 14.70 -10.89 -2.85
N HIS A 96 14.34 -10.43 -4.05
CA HIS A 96 14.41 -11.22 -5.27
C HIS A 96 15.47 -10.70 -6.24
N SER A 97 16.50 -10.01 -5.74
CA SER A 97 17.57 -9.42 -6.56
C SER A 97 18.21 -10.40 -7.56
N ASN A 98 18.29 -11.70 -7.24
CA ASN A 98 18.81 -12.71 -8.17
C ASN A 98 17.94 -12.89 -9.42
N PHE A 99 16.63 -12.64 -9.31
CA PHE A 99 15.64 -12.85 -10.36
C PHE A 99 15.16 -11.56 -11.04
N VAL A 100 15.28 -10.41 -10.37
CA VAL A 100 14.85 -9.11 -10.93
C VAL A 100 15.81 -8.66 -12.04
N ARG A 101 15.30 -8.58 -13.27
CA ARG A 101 15.99 -8.04 -14.44
C ARG A 101 15.02 -7.16 -15.25
N PRO A 102 15.46 -6.04 -15.85
CA PRO A 102 16.82 -5.47 -15.77
C PRO A 102 17.12 -4.92 -14.37
N LYS A 103 18.41 -4.68 -14.09
CA LYS A 103 18.82 -3.94 -12.89
C LYS A 103 18.55 -2.46 -13.09
N LEU A 104 17.99 -1.82 -12.07
CA LEU A 104 17.72 -0.38 -12.06
C LEU A 104 18.86 0.35 -11.35
N SER A 105 19.10 1.61 -11.72
CA SER A 105 20.06 2.46 -11.01
C SER A 105 19.42 3.21 -9.84
N ARG A 106 18.10 3.42 -9.89
CA ARG A 106 17.28 4.01 -8.83
C ARG A 106 16.41 2.96 -8.17
N ARG A 107 16.04 3.22 -6.91
CA ARG A 107 15.01 2.42 -6.22
C ARG A 107 13.68 2.57 -6.95
N PRO A 108 12.88 1.50 -7.03
CA PRO A 108 11.53 1.58 -7.59
C PRO A 108 10.66 2.71 -7.01
N SER A 109 10.69 2.91 -5.68
CA SER A 109 9.97 3.99 -5.01
C SER A 109 10.37 5.39 -5.51
N GLN A 110 11.67 5.61 -5.75
CA GLN A 110 12.17 6.86 -6.33
C GLN A 110 11.66 7.08 -7.75
N ILE A 111 11.59 6.02 -8.56
CA ILE A 111 11.04 6.10 -9.92
C ILE A 111 9.56 6.47 -9.87
N ILE A 112 8.80 5.90 -8.92
CA ILE A 112 7.39 6.24 -8.71
C ILE A 112 7.26 7.74 -8.35
N ASP A 113 8.01 8.21 -7.36
CA ASP A 113 7.96 9.61 -6.93
C ASP A 113 8.46 10.61 -7.99
N ASP A 114 9.29 10.19 -8.93
CA ASP A 114 9.77 11.05 -10.01
C ASP A 114 8.83 11.08 -11.23
N GLN A 115 8.11 9.98 -11.50
CA GLN A 115 7.53 9.74 -12.83
C GLN A 115 6.08 9.24 -12.82
N VAL A 116 5.49 8.92 -11.67
CA VAL A 116 4.13 8.41 -11.57
C VAL A 116 3.26 9.40 -10.78
N TRP A 117 2.11 9.74 -11.34
CA TRP A 117 1.07 10.55 -10.72
C TRP A 117 -0.21 9.72 -10.60
N ALA A 118 -1.00 9.94 -9.55
CA ALA A 118 -2.33 9.34 -9.43
C ALA A 118 -3.33 10.35 -8.90
N SER A 119 -4.56 10.31 -9.44
CA SER A 119 -5.66 11.12 -8.94
C SER A 119 -6.62 10.36 -8.03
N PHE A 120 -7.28 11.08 -7.14
CA PHE A 120 -8.31 10.53 -6.25
C PHE A 120 -9.40 11.56 -5.96
N GLN A 121 -10.59 11.05 -5.59
CA GLN A 121 -11.74 11.85 -5.17
C GLN A 121 -11.90 11.84 -3.64
N HIS A 122 -11.86 10.64 -3.03
CA HIS A 122 -12.27 10.40 -1.63
C HIS A 122 -11.20 9.71 -0.74
N ASP A 123 -10.04 9.38 -1.31
CA ASP A 123 -8.97 8.63 -0.64
C ASP A 123 -8.25 9.44 0.47
N ARG A 124 -8.52 9.12 1.75
CA ARG A 124 -7.80 9.74 2.88
C ARG A 124 -6.38 9.19 3.08
N ALA A 125 -6.14 7.91 2.78
CA ALA A 125 -4.88 7.25 3.10
C ALA A 125 -3.70 7.86 2.32
N CYS A 126 -3.91 8.26 1.06
CA CYS A 126 -2.88 8.94 0.27
C CYS A 126 -2.48 10.32 0.84
N ILE A 127 -3.42 11.04 1.47
CA ILE A 127 -3.16 12.33 2.13
C ILE A 127 -2.27 12.12 3.36
N ILE A 128 -2.60 11.11 4.18
CA ILE A 128 -1.82 10.76 5.37
C ILE A 128 -0.39 10.39 4.96
N ALA A 129 -0.26 9.55 3.94
CA ALA A 129 1.05 9.12 3.45
C ALA A 129 1.88 10.28 2.88
N ALA A 130 1.25 11.19 2.12
CA ALA A 130 1.91 12.38 1.60
C ALA A 130 2.35 13.32 2.73
N SER A 131 1.52 13.50 3.77
CA SER A 131 1.85 14.30 4.94
C SER A 131 3.03 13.73 5.73
N ALA A 132 3.08 12.40 5.86
CA ALA A 132 4.19 11.69 6.50
C ALA A 132 5.45 11.61 5.63
N GLY A 133 5.41 12.07 4.37
CA GLY A 133 6.54 12.01 3.45
C GLY A 133 6.91 10.58 3.04
N LEU A 134 5.93 9.66 2.99
CA LEU A 134 6.18 8.28 2.61
C LEU A 134 6.52 8.17 1.12
N PRO A 135 7.46 7.28 0.74
CA PRO A 135 7.76 7.03 -0.66
C PRO A 135 6.53 6.59 -1.45
N GLY A 136 6.39 7.08 -2.68
CA GLY A 136 5.25 6.83 -3.55
C GLY A 136 4.06 7.79 -3.36
N ALA A 137 4.07 8.65 -2.34
CA ALA A 137 2.99 9.60 -2.07
C ALA A 137 3.24 11.01 -2.63
N ARG A 138 4.39 11.27 -3.28
CA ARG A 138 4.78 12.63 -3.69
C ARG A 138 3.83 13.29 -4.69
N ASN A 139 3.32 12.49 -5.62
CA ASN A 139 2.63 12.95 -6.84
C ASN A 139 1.13 12.63 -6.84
N VAL A 140 0.50 12.62 -5.66
CA VAL A 140 -0.96 12.41 -5.53
C VAL A 140 -1.73 13.70 -5.82
N MET A 141 -2.86 13.60 -6.51
CA MET A 141 -3.64 14.74 -7.00
C MET A 141 -5.12 14.56 -6.64
N TRP A 142 -5.73 15.55 -6.03
CA TRP A 142 -7.19 15.54 -5.91
C TRP A 142 -7.84 15.87 -7.26
N GLY A 143 -8.93 15.19 -7.59
CA GLY A 143 -9.76 15.48 -8.77
C GLY A 143 -11.24 15.33 -8.42
N SER A 144 -12.09 16.17 -9.00
CA SER A 144 -13.54 16.13 -8.71
C SER A 144 -14.30 15.08 -9.49
N ASP A 145 -13.73 14.60 -10.60
CA ASP A 145 -14.32 13.62 -11.50
C ASP A 145 -15.75 13.98 -11.96
N TYR A 146 -15.91 15.24 -12.39
CA TYR A 146 -17.20 15.72 -12.88
C TYR A 146 -17.48 15.18 -14.29
N PRO A 147 -18.72 14.73 -14.61
CA PRO A 147 -19.95 14.74 -13.79
C PRO A 147 -20.29 13.37 -13.17
N HIS A 148 -19.31 12.51 -12.94
CA HIS A 148 -19.54 11.14 -12.54
C HIS A 148 -20.16 11.03 -11.14
N ALA A 149 -20.82 9.90 -10.88
CA ALA A 149 -21.58 9.67 -9.64
C ALA A 149 -20.65 9.46 -8.43
N GLU A 150 -19.49 8.84 -8.68
CA GLU A 150 -18.37 8.69 -7.76
C GLU A 150 -17.57 9.99 -7.55
N GLY A 151 -17.84 11.01 -8.37
CA GLY A 151 -17.25 12.33 -8.26
C GLY A 151 -17.76 13.13 -7.06
N THR A 152 -17.24 14.34 -6.90
CA THR A 152 -17.51 15.19 -5.72
C THR A 152 -18.44 16.36 -6.01
N PHE A 153 -18.91 16.54 -7.25
CA PHE A 153 -19.78 17.66 -7.61
C PHE A 153 -21.22 17.39 -7.12
N PRO A 154 -21.97 18.39 -6.60
CA PRO A 154 -21.65 19.82 -6.47
C PRO A 154 -20.99 20.23 -5.14
N ILE A 155 -20.74 19.29 -4.24
CA ILE A 155 -20.29 19.55 -2.85
C ILE A 155 -18.77 19.46 -2.66
N SER A 156 -17.99 19.72 -3.70
CA SER A 156 -16.57 19.36 -3.73
C SER A 156 -15.72 20.05 -2.66
N ARG A 157 -16.04 21.31 -2.31
CA ARG A 157 -15.36 22.04 -1.22
C ARG A 157 -15.56 21.36 0.14
N ARG A 158 -16.80 20.97 0.45
CA ARG A 158 -17.12 20.26 1.69
C ARG A 158 -16.38 18.93 1.78
N VAL A 159 -16.37 18.15 0.69
CA VAL A 159 -15.63 16.89 0.65
C VAL A 159 -14.14 17.11 0.88
N GLN A 160 -13.53 18.13 0.26
CA GLN A 160 -12.12 18.47 0.54
C GLN A 160 -11.90 18.78 2.01
N GLU A 161 -12.72 19.62 2.64
CA GLU A 161 -12.61 19.96 4.07
C GLU A 161 -12.67 18.71 4.95
N GLU A 162 -13.67 17.84 4.72
CA GLU A 162 -13.84 16.58 5.43
C GLU A 162 -12.61 15.66 5.26
N LEU A 163 -12.03 15.57 4.05
CA LEU A 163 -10.84 14.74 3.78
C LEU A 163 -9.61 15.12 4.60
N PHE A 164 -9.41 16.41 4.88
CA PHE A 164 -8.28 16.90 5.67
C PHE A 164 -8.57 16.98 7.18
N GLU A 165 -9.83 16.84 7.59
CA GLU A 165 -10.23 16.90 9.00
C GLU A 165 -9.46 15.87 9.84
N GLY A 166 -8.88 16.32 10.95
CA GLY A 166 -8.12 15.47 11.89
C GLY A 166 -6.76 15.00 11.38
N ILE A 167 -6.29 15.46 10.21
CA ILE A 167 -4.95 15.16 9.69
C ILE A 167 -4.08 16.41 9.81
N THR A 168 -2.97 16.32 10.53
CA THR A 168 -1.95 17.37 10.51
C THR A 168 -1.24 17.32 9.16
N VAL A 169 -1.51 18.30 8.29
CA VAL A 169 -0.89 18.44 6.96
C VAL A 169 -0.30 19.84 6.85
N SER A 170 0.93 19.94 6.33
CA SER A 170 1.50 21.25 6.05
C SER A 170 0.72 21.95 4.93
N GLU A 171 0.66 23.27 4.97
CA GLU A 171 0.00 24.06 3.92
C GLU A 171 0.59 23.78 2.52
N GLN A 172 1.89 23.49 2.45
CA GLN A 172 2.54 23.13 1.19
C GLN A 172 2.01 21.79 0.65
N VAL A 173 1.96 20.73 1.48
CA VAL A 173 1.43 19.42 1.06
C VAL A 173 -0.03 19.53 0.67
N ARG A 174 -0.84 20.30 1.41
CA ARG A 174 -2.25 20.53 1.07
C ARG A 174 -2.39 21.19 -0.31
N ARG A 175 -1.61 22.22 -0.60
CA ARG A 175 -1.60 22.89 -1.91
C ARG A 175 -1.09 21.97 -3.02
N ASP A 176 -0.09 21.15 -2.74
CA ASP A 176 0.43 20.15 -3.68
C ASP A 176 -0.67 19.17 -4.08
N ILE A 177 -1.36 18.57 -3.11
CA ILE A 177 -2.45 17.62 -3.34
C ILE A 177 -3.61 18.26 -4.09
N LEU A 178 -4.06 19.44 -3.66
CA LEU A 178 -5.26 20.09 -4.20
C LEU A 178 -5.05 20.76 -5.57
N GLY A 179 -3.81 20.99 -6.01
CA GLY A 179 -3.60 21.59 -7.33
C GLY A 179 -2.17 21.72 -7.82
N LEU A 180 -1.16 21.93 -6.97
CA LEU A 180 0.20 22.19 -7.49
C LEU A 180 0.83 20.95 -8.11
N ASN A 181 0.50 19.73 -7.67
CA ASN A 181 0.93 18.50 -8.35
C ASN A 181 0.36 18.43 -9.77
N ALA A 182 -0.93 18.70 -9.94
CA ALA A 182 -1.57 18.74 -11.25
C ALA A 182 -0.97 19.86 -12.13
N ALA A 183 -0.73 21.04 -11.56
CA ALA A 183 -0.07 22.15 -12.25
C ALA A 183 1.33 21.76 -12.75
N ARG A 184 2.13 21.06 -11.93
CA ARG A 184 3.46 20.53 -12.32
C ARG A 184 3.39 19.46 -13.41
N LEU A 185 2.38 18.59 -13.36
CA LEU A 185 2.19 17.55 -14.37
C LEU A 185 1.80 18.15 -15.72
N PHE A 186 0.75 18.98 -15.73
CA PHE A 186 0.16 19.56 -16.94
C PHE A 186 0.84 20.85 -17.41
N ARG A 187 1.86 21.34 -16.69
CA ARG A 187 2.62 22.56 -17.00
C ARG A 187 1.71 23.80 -17.03
N ILE A 188 0.76 23.87 -16.11
CA ILE A 188 -0.14 25.00 -15.95
C ILE A 188 0.49 25.96 -14.94
N ALA A 189 0.60 27.24 -15.28
CA ALA A 189 1.06 28.26 -14.34
C ALA A 189 -0.01 28.47 -13.26
N PRO A 190 0.29 28.21 -11.96
CA PRO A 190 -0.69 28.40 -10.91
C PRO A 190 -0.96 29.89 -10.72
N THR A 191 -2.19 30.31 -10.98
CA THR A 191 -2.66 31.68 -10.70
C THR A 191 -3.47 31.68 -9.41
N VAL A 192 -3.08 32.51 -8.45
CA VAL A 192 -3.88 32.74 -7.24
C VAL A 192 -4.97 33.74 -7.61
N ALA A 193 -6.20 33.24 -7.80
CA ALA A 193 -7.38 34.07 -7.94
C ALA A 193 -8.11 34.13 -6.59
N THR A 194 -7.62 34.95 -5.66
CA THR A 194 -8.38 35.26 -4.43
C THR A 194 -9.43 36.32 -4.78
N SER A 195 -10.70 35.94 -4.86
CA SER A 195 -11.78 36.93 -4.84
C SER A 195 -11.98 37.43 -3.41
N GLU A 196 -12.20 38.73 -3.21
CA GLU A 196 -12.52 39.35 -1.91
C GLU A 196 -13.69 38.65 -1.17
N LYS A 197 -14.60 38.02 -1.91
CA LYS A 197 -15.80 37.35 -1.36
C LYS A 197 -15.56 36.12 -0.48
N LEU A 198 -14.31 35.68 -0.28
CA LEU A 198 -13.98 34.55 0.60
C LEU A 198 -13.36 34.99 1.95
N ALA A 199 -13.21 36.30 2.18
CA ALA A 199 -12.59 36.85 3.39
C ALA A 199 -13.60 37.43 4.41
N ALA A 200 -14.90 37.29 4.17
CA ALA A 200 -16.00 37.72 5.06
C ALA A 200 -16.82 36.51 5.51
#